data_AF-A0A7S3W9N0-F1
#
_entry.id   AF-A0A7S3W9N0-F1
#
_cell.length_a   1.000
_cell.length_b   1.000
_cell.length_c   1.000
_cell.angle_alpha   90.00
_cell.angle_beta   90.00
_cell.angle_gamma   90.00
#
_symmetry.space_group_name_H-M   'P 1'
#
loop_
_entity.id
_entity.type
_entity.pdbx_description
1 polymer ?
#
loop_
_entity_poly.entity_id
_entity_poly.type
_entity_poly.pdbx_seq_one_letter_code
_entity_poly.pdbx_strand_id
1 'polypeptide(L)'
;VLKCSHQGTTLRTKESSGPPRARAGCRPPRRLRMRPPRLPLVALLSAPPRIQPRMVSAASASRFELELLAPARLSLFLRILRRHDDGFHDSASLFQAVDVGDTLRLARIPGDRSAAAGVVRPSRTAEPVKQNVEFSASPAELPQLPMDETNSVVRALTLYRKKLAARDGGSFAVPRFRAHLVKRLPVGGGLGGAASDAAAALLGANELCGGLASPAELHAWGSELGGDVAAFLSASGAALCTGRSPFLRADAAAPLPPLAPLAEE
;
A
#
# COMPACT_ATOMS: atom_id res chain seq x y z
N VAL A 1 -6.00 -42.41 17.09
CA VAL A 1 -5.57 -42.84 18.44
C VAL A 1 -5.02 -41.58 19.11
N LEU A 2 -5.66 -40.88 20.05
CA LEU A 2 -6.46 -41.24 21.23
C LEU A 2 -7.73 -40.36 21.36
N LYS A 3 -8.80 -40.97 21.89
CA LYS A 3 -10.01 -40.31 22.44
C LYS A 3 -9.75 -39.96 23.91
N CYS A 4 -10.31 -38.87 24.42
CA CYS A 4 -10.50 -38.69 25.85
C CYS A 4 -11.88 -38.07 26.12
N SER A 5 -12.58 -38.68 27.09
CA SER A 5 -13.98 -38.48 27.46
C SER A 5 -14.08 -38.36 28.97
N HIS A 6 -14.95 -37.49 29.50
CA HIS A 6 -15.80 -37.60 30.70
C HIS A 6 -16.22 -36.18 31.15
N GLN A 7 -17.54 -35.87 31.23
CA GLN A 7 -18.39 -35.94 32.45
C GLN A 7 -17.75 -35.17 33.62
N GLY A 8 -18.30 -34.13 34.24
CA GLY A 8 -19.70 -33.75 34.50
C GLY A 8 -19.90 -33.77 36.02
N THR A 9 -19.96 -32.61 36.70
CA THR A 9 -20.47 -32.53 38.09
C THR A 9 -20.89 -31.12 38.47
N THR A 10 -22.15 -30.98 38.88
CA THR A 10 -22.81 -29.82 39.48
C THR A 10 -22.63 -29.83 41.00
N LEU A 11 -22.41 -28.67 41.63
CA LEU A 11 -22.51 -28.51 43.08
C LEU A 11 -23.29 -27.24 43.46
N ARG A 12 -24.26 -27.45 44.35
CA ARG A 12 -25.21 -26.49 44.94
C ARG A 12 -24.50 -25.47 45.84
N THR A 13 -24.93 -24.21 45.77
CA THR A 13 -24.62 -23.18 46.76
C THR A 13 -25.63 -23.20 47.90
N LYS A 14 -25.16 -23.30 49.14
CA LYS A 14 -25.94 -23.07 50.36
C LYS A 14 -25.46 -21.76 50.97
N GLU A 15 -26.35 -20.78 51.08
CA GLU A 15 -26.16 -19.57 51.87
C GLU A 15 -26.28 -19.89 53.37
N SER A 16 -25.41 -19.31 54.19
CA SER A 16 -25.73 -19.00 55.59
C SER A 16 -24.88 -17.83 56.08
N SER A 17 -25.57 -16.88 56.67
CA SER A 17 -25.18 -15.55 57.13
C SER A 17 -24.65 -15.54 58.58
N GLY A 18 -23.71 -14.62 58.88
CA GLY A 18 -23.29 -14.25 60.24
C GLY A 18 -22.13 -13.22 60.24
N PRO A 19 -22.19 -12.09 61.00
CA PRO A 19 -21.18 -11.02 60.97
C PRO A 19 -20.23 -11.07 62.21
N PRO A 20 -19.19 -10.21 62.35
CA PRO A 20 -17.79 -10.63 62.35
C PRO A 20 -17.08 -10.49 63.71
N ARG A 21 -15.88 -11.09 63.85
CA ARG A 21 -14.92 -10.70 64.91
C ARG A 21 -13.53 -10.47 64.34
N ALA A 22 -13.03 -9.26 64.60
CA ALA A 22 -11.75 -8.74 64.16
C ALA A 22 -10.56 -9.44 64.83
N ARG A 23 -9.54 -9.77 64.04
CA ARG A 23 -8.16 -9.94 64.54
C ARG A 23 -7.18 -9.23 63.62
N ALA A 24 -6.17 -8.70 64.28
CA ALA A 24 -5.16 -7.76 63.83
C ALA A 24 -4.22 -8.30 62.75
N GLY A 25 -3.69 -7.36 61.95
CA GLY A 25 -2.31 -7.42 61.49
C GLY A 25 -2.11 -7.82 60.03
N CYS A 26 -2.21 -6.86 59.11
CA CYS A 26 -1.40 -6.81 57.90
C CYS A 26 -1.35 -5.37 57.38
N ARG A 27 -0.17 -4.74 57.40
CA ARG A 27 0.05 -3.47 56.70
C ARG A 27 0.01 -3.76 55.18
N PRO A 28 -0.68 -2.95 54.36
CA PRO A 28 -0.64 -3.14 52.91
C PRO A 28 0.77 -2.83 52.38
N PRO A 29 1.23 -3.50 51.31
CA PRO A 29 2.53 -3.20 50.74
C PRO A 29 2.54 -1.78 50.19
N ARG A 30 3.62 -1.03 50.46
CA ARG A 30 3.86 0.29 49.86
C ARG A 30 3.82 0.14 48.34
N ARG A 31 2.86 0.79 47.68
CA ARG A 31 2.88 0.97 46.22
C ARG A 31 4.17 1.72 45.87
N LEU A 32 5.14 1.03 45.30
CA LEU A 32 6.22 1.65 44.55
C LEU A 32 5.58 2.38 43.37
N ARG A 33 5.41 3.69 43.49
CA ARG A 33 5.15 4.56 42.34
C ARG A 33 6.42 4.56 41.50
N MET A 34 6.51 3.61 40.55
CA MET A 34 7.45 3.71 39.46
C MET A 34 7.08 4.97 38.68
N ARG A 35 7.91 6.02 38.76
CA ARG A 35 7.83 7.12 37.81
C ARG A 35 8.13 6.52 36.44
N PRO A 36 7.32 6.77 35.40
CA PRO A 36 7.69 6.35 34.06
C PRO A 36 9.07 6.97 33.74
N PRO A 37 9.99 6.22 33.12
CA PRO A 37 11.26 6.80 32.72
C PRO A 37 10.95 8.01 31.84
N ARG A 38 11.54 9.16 32.17
CA ARG A 38 11.52 10.33 31.29
C ARG A 38 12.35 9.93 30.07
N LEU A 39 11.68 9.41 29.05
CA LEU A 39 12.31 9.17 27.75
C LEU A 39 12.86 10.52 27.27
N PRO A 40 14.15 10.59 26.88
CA PRO A 40 14.70 11.81 26.32
C PRO A 40 13.92 12.14 25.04
N LEU A 41 13.65 13.43 24.87
CA LEU A 41 12.97 14.03 23.72
C LEU A 41 13.89 13.99 22.48
N VAL A 42 14.38 12.83 22.06
CA VAL A 42 15.26 12.70 20.89
C VAL A 42 15.02 11.37 20.17
N ALA A 43 14.06 11.39 19.27
CA ALA A 43 14.21 11.02 17.87
C ALA A 43 12.91 11.46 17.22
N LEU A 44 12.97 12.30 16.18
CA LEU A 44 11.84 12.42 15.26
C LEU A 44 11.52 10.99 14.83
N LEU A 45 10.42 10.44 15.35
CA LEU A 45 9.92 9.14 14.97
C LEU A 45 9.52 9.27 13.51
N SER A 46 10.43 8.94 12.59
CA SER A 46 10.13 9.01 11.17
C SER A 46 8.97 8.06 10.92
N ALA A 47 7.80 8.62 10.63
CA ALA A 47 6.67 7.85 10.14
C ALA A 47 7.15 7.00 8.96
N PRO A 48 6.64 5.78 8.79
CA PRO A 48 7.10 4.95 7.69
C PRO A 48 6.89 5.67 6.36
N PRO A 49 7.75 5.38 5.38
CA PRO A 49 7.73 6.07 4.11
C PRO A 49 6.39 5.87 3.44
N ARG A 50 5.87 6.98 2.95
CA ARG A 50 4.66 7.02 2.13
C ARG A 50 5.07 7.38 0.72
N ILE A 51 4.28 6.94 -0.24
CA ILE A 51 4.41 7.44 -1.60
C ILE A 51 4.06 8.92 -1.55
N GLN A 52 5.08 9.77 -1.68
CA GLN A 52 4.94 11.21 -1.70
C GLN A 52 5.36 11.70 -3.09
N PRO A 53 4.45 12.30 -3.86
CA PRO A 53 4.82 12.93 -5.10
C PRO A 53 5.73 14.11 -4.83
N ARG A 54 6.92 14.11 -5.43
CA ARG A 54 7.82 15.25 -5.42
C ARG A 54 7.78 15.89 -6.81
N MET A 55 7.42 17.17 -6.85
CA MET A 55 7.48 17.93 -8.10
C MET A 55 8.94 18.10 -8.50
N VAL A 56 9.28 17.67 -9.71
CA VAL A 56 10.59 17.92 -10.28
C VAL A 56 10.48 19.21 -11.08
N SER A 57 11.16 20.26 -10.62
CA SER A 57 11.15 21.56 -11.30
C SER A 57 11.68 21.40 -12.72
N ALA A 58 10.84 21.68 -13.72
CA ALA A 58 11.29 21.79 -15.10
C ALA A 58 11.81 23.22 -15.33
N ALA A 59 13.06 23.34 -15.78
CA ALA A 59 13.60 24.54 -16.42
C ALA A 59 12.89 24.92 -17.75
N SER A 60 11.66 24.45 -17.96
CA SER A 60 10.87 24.64 -19.18
C SER A 60 9.38 24.69 -18.85
N ALA A 61 8.72 25.72 -19.38
CA ALA A 61 7.39 26.20 -18.99
C ALA A 61 6.20 25.28 -19.36
N SER A 62 6.39 23.98 -19.60
CA SER A 62 5.30 23.12 -20.11
C SER A 62 5.27 21.65 -19.66
N ARG A 63 5.99 21.24 -18.61
CA ARG A 63 5.87 19.85 -18.10
C ARG A 63 5.71 19.79 -16.59
N PHE A 64 4.50 19.44 -16.14
CA PHE A 64 4.23 18.97 -14.79
C PHE A 64 4.73 17.52 -14.70
N GLU A 65 5.97 17.34 -14.26
CA GLU A 65 6.60 16.04 -14.02
C GLU A 65 6.74 15.81 -12.52
N LEU A 66 6.36 14.61 -12.08
CA LEU A 66 6.47 14.14 -10.71
C LEU A 66 7.48 13.01 -10.65
N GLU A 67 8.25 12.99 -9.58
CA GLU A 67 9.04 11.84 -9.18
C GLU A 67 8.46 11.29 -7.88
N LEU A 68 8.20 9.98 -7.86
CA LEU A 68 7.60 9.28 -6.73
C LEU A 68 8.52 8.13 -6.31
N LEU A 69 8.76 8.02 -5.00
CA LEU A 69 9.28 6.79 -4.40
C LEU A 69 8.16 5.74 -4.38
N ALA A 70 8.43 4.57 -4.93
CA ALA A 70 7.61 3.37 -4.79
C ALA A 70 8.28 2.44 -3.76
N PRO A 71 7.95 2.57 -2.45
CA PRO A 71 8.64 1.86 -1.38
C PRO A 71 8.47 0.34 -1.49
N ALA A 72 9.43 -0.44 -1.00
CA ALA A 72 9.26 -1.86 -0.75
C ALA A 72 8.37 -2.09 0.47
N ARG A 73 7.92 -3.34 0.63
CA ARG A 73 7.24 -3.80 1.85
C ARG A 73 7.99 -4.92 2.55
N LEU A 74 7.78 -4.99 3.86
CA LEU A 74 8.02 -6.16 4.68
C LEU A 74 6.68 -6.74 5.16
N SER A 75 6.62 -8.07 5.22
CA SER A 75 5.57 -8.79 5.95
C SER A 75 6.11 -9.12 7.34
N LEU A 76 5.67 -8.38 8.36
CA LEU A 76 6.14 -8.53 9.74
C LEU A 76 5.66 -9.82 10.39
N PHE A 77 4.51 -10.31 9.93
CA PHE A 77 4.11 -11.70 10.08
C PHE A 77 3.36 -12.14 8.83
N LEU A 78 3.30 -13.45 8.62
CA LEU A 78 2.41 -14.07 7.65
C LEU A 78 1.79 -15.30 8.30
N ARG A 79 0.48 -15.30 8.46
CA ARG A 79 -0.28 -16.42 8.99
C ARG A 79 -1.19 -16.97 7.91
N ILE A 80 -0.97 -18.21 7.53
CA ILE A 80 -1.93 -18.96 6.72
C ILE A 80 -3.09 -19.39 7.61
N LEU A 81 -4.32 -19.02 7.22
CA LEU A 81 -5.52 -19.25 8.02
C LEU A 81 -6.26 -20.50 7.56
N ARG A 82 -6.54 -20.59 6.26
CA ARG A 82 -7.31 -21.69 5.66
C ARG A 82 -6.79 -21.95 4.25
N ARG A 83 -6.68 -23.22 3.88
CA ARG A 83 -6.49 -23.65 2.49
C ARG A 83 -7.85 -23.88 1.83
N HIS A 84 -7.97 -23.47 0.58
CA HIS A 84 -9.12 -23.74 -0.28
C HIS A 84 -8.79 -24.84 -1.30
N ASP A 85 -9.84 -25.44 -1.85
CA ASP A 85 -9.73 -26.57 -2.79
C ASP A 85 -9.17 -26.15 -4.15
N ASP A 86 -9.20 -24.85 -4.46
CA ASP A 86 -8.61 -24.26 -5.67
C ASP A 86 -7.11 -23.93 -5.53
N GLY A 87 -6.48 -24.36 -4.44
CA GLY A 87 -5.04 -24.21 -4.20
C GLY A 87 -4.64 -22.87 -3.57
N PHE A 88 -5.58 -21.95 -3.34
CA PHE A 88 -5.31 -20.69 -2.67
C PHE A 88 -5.52 -20.78 -1.15
N HIS A 89 -5.01 -19.78 -0.44
CA HIS A 89 -5.11 -19.69 1.01
C HIS A 89 -5.66 -18.34 1.45
N ASP A 90 -6.50 -18.37 2.48
CA ASP A 90 -6.75 -17.19 3.30
C ASP A 90 -5.51 -16.96 4.16
N SER A 91 -5.10 -15.70 4.25
CA SER A 91 -3.93 -15.29 5.02
C SER A 91 -4.23 -14.02 5.81
N ALA A 92 -3.43 -13.82 6.85
CA ALA A 92 -3.30 -12.55 7.54
C ALA A 92 -1.82 -12.15 7.56
N SER A 93 -1.52 -10.90 7.24
CA SER A 93 -0.16 -10.35 7.30
C SER A 93 -0.21 -8.90 7.76
N LEU A 94 0.77 -8.50 8.58
CA LEU A 94 1.01 -7.09 8.85
C LEU A 94 2.06 -6.57 7.85
N PHE A 95 1.58 -5.73 6.95
CA PHE A 95 2.36 -5.00 5.97
C PHE A 95 3.02 -3.79 6.62
N GLN A 96 4.29 -3.54 6.27
CA GLN A 96 5.03 -2.33 6.63
C GLN A 96 5.83 -1.85 5.44
N ALA A 97 5.60 -0.61 4.98
CA ALA A 97 6.43 0.03 3.97
C ALA A 97 7.81 0.38 4.56
N VAL A 98 8.85 0.29 3.72
CA VAL A 98 10.25 0.65 4.05
C VAL A 98 10.81 1.65 3.04
N ASP A 99 11.90 2.32 3.40
CA ASP A 99 12.44 3.50 2.71
C ASP A 99 13.29 3.18 1.47
N VAL A 100 13.56 1.89 1.27
CA VAL A 100 14.11 1.35 0.03
C VAL A 100 12.98 1.08 -0.95
N GLY A 101 13.13 1.46 -2.21
CA GLY A 101 12.09 1.27 -3.21
C GLY A 101 12.54 1.57 -4.63
N ASP A 102 11.60 1.50 -5.57
CA ASP A 102 11.75 1.93 -6.96
C ASP A 102 11.49 3.44 -7.10
N THR A 103 11.86 4.04 -8.23
CA THR A 103 11.50 5.43 -8.53
C THR A 103 10.62 5.46 -9.77
N LEU A 104 9.44 6.06 -9.66
CA LEU A 104 8.57 6.34 -10.79
C LEU A 104 8.63 7.82 -11.14
N ARG A 105 9.04 8.13 -12.38
CA ARG A 105 8.84 9.45 -12.97
C ARG A 105 7.59 9.43 -13.80
N LEU A 106 6.71 10.40 -13.57
CA LEU A 106 5.40 10.45 -14.19
C LEU A 106 5.12 11.88 -14.67
N ALA A 107 4.71 12.01 -15.92
CA ALA A 107 4.31 13.29 -16.49
C ALA A 107 2.95 13.15 -17.17
N ARG A 108 2.16 14.22 -17.11
CA ARG A 108 0.97 14.34 -17.94
C ARG A 108 1.39 14.80 -19.32
N ILE A 109 1.03 14.03 -20.34
CA ILE A 109 1.17 14.44 -21.74
C ILE A 109 -0.02 15.34 -22.05
N PRO A 110 0.19 16.61 -22.45
CA PRO A 110 -0.90 17.45 -22.93
C PRO A 110 -1.65 16.71 -24.05
N GLY A 111 -2.94 16.49 -23.86
CA GLY A 111 -3.84 16.24 -24.98
C GLY A 111 -4.15 17.60 -25.60
N ASP A 112 -4.16 17.68 -26.92
CA ASP A 112 -4.58 18.90 -27.62
C ASP A 112 -5.93 19.33 -27.04
N ARG A 113 -6.00 20.56 -26.51
CA ARG A 113 -7.20 21.13 -25.89
C ARG A 113 -8.36 21.35 -26.87
N SER A 114 -8.29 20.80 -28.08
CA SER A 114 -9.31 20.94 -29.10
C SER A 114 -9.94 19.59 -29.40
N ALA A 115 -11.17 19.42 -28.96
CA ALA A 115 -12.10 18.55 -29.66
C ALA A 115 -12.34 19.13 -31.07
N ALA A 116 -11.40 18.96 -32.01
CA ALA A 116 -11.58 19.08 -33.46
C ALA A 116 -10.26 18.77 -34.20
N ALA A 117 -10.28 17.69 -35.00
CA ALA A 117 -9.46 17.41 -36.18
C ALA A 117 -7.92 17.34 -36.06
N GLY A 118 -7.39 16.10 -36.12
CA GLY A 118 -6.03 15.74 -36.59
C GLY A 118 -4.86 16.18 -35.69
N VAL A 119 -4.02 15.29 -35.15
CA VAL A 119 -3.05 14.50 -35.91
C VAL A 119 -2.56 13.30 -35.09
N VAL A 120 -2.44 12.15 -35.75
CA VAL A 120 -1.76 10.92 -35.32
C VAL A 120 -0.42 10.84 -36.05
N ARG A 121 0.68 10.42 -35.38
CA ARG A 121 1.77 9.64 -36.01
C ARG A 121 2.50 8.73 -35.01
N PRO A 122 2.46 7.40 -35.20
CA PRO A 122 3.60 6.53 -35.00
C PRO A 122 4.08 5.96 -36.35
N SER A 123 5.37 5.71 -36.50
CA SER A 123 5.99 5.03 -37.64
C SER A 123 7.18 4.23 -37.08
N ARG A 124 7.44 2.96 -37.43
CA ARG A 124 7.16 2.29 -38.70
C ARG A 124 7.09 0.76 -38.57
N THR A 125 6.15 0.21 -37.81
CA THR A 125 5.68 -1.18 -38.01
C THR A 125 4.24 -1.32 -37.49
N ALA A 126 3.30 -1.29 -38.44
CA ALA A 126 1.90 -1.75 -38.42
C ALA A 126 0.98 -1.47 -37.20
N GLU A 127 0.19 -0.37 -37.30
CA GLU A 127 -1.23 -0.13 -36.88
C GLU A 127 -1.77 -0.59 -35.49
N PRO A 128 -2.73 0.11 -34.82
CA PRO A 128 -3.20 1.51 -34.85
C PRO A 128 -3.22 2.18 -33.43
N VAL A 129 -3.31 3.52 -33.33
CA VAL A 129 -3.76 4.43 -32.21
C VAL A 129 -3.81 3.92 -30.73
N LYS A 130 -2.95 3.00 -30.31
CA LYS A 130 -2.94 2.38 -28.98
C LYS A 130 -1.62 2.63 -28.28
N GLN A 131 -1.54 3.71 -27.52
CA GLN A 131 -0.86 3.73 -26.22
C GLN A 131 -1.11 5.10 -25.59
N ASN A 132 -2.02 5.06 -24.65
CA ASN A 132 -2.52 6.18 -23.87
C ASN A 132 -1.60 6.47 -22.66
N VAL A 133 -0.59 5.61 -22.51
CA VAL A 133 0.48 5.61 -21.55
C VAL A 133 1.77 5.34 -22.35
N GLU A 134 2.71 6.27 -22.36
CA GLU A 134 4.08 6.03 -22.82
C GLU A 134 4.87 5.45 -21.64
N PHE A 135 5.24 4.16 -21.68
CA PHE A 135 5.96 3.50 -20.59
C PHE A 135 7.39 3.16 -21.00
N SER A 136 8.33 3.37 -20.09
CA SER A 136 9.72 2.97 -20.21
C SER A 136 10.27 2.58 -18.84
N ALA A 137 11.36 1.83 -18.81
CA ALA A 137 11.99 1.42 -17.57
C ALA A 137 13.52 1.42 -17.68
N SER A 138 14.19 1.51 -16.54
CA SER A 138 15.63 1.34 -16.40
C SER A 138 15.96 0.41 -15.23
N PRO A 139 17.05 -0.39 -15.31
CA PRO A 139 17.93 -0.57 -16.48
C PRO A 139 17.18 -1.14 -17.70
N ALA A 140 17.70 -0.89 -18.92
CA ALA A 140 17.01 -1.21 -20.17
C ALA A 140 16.80 -2.72 -20.37
N GLU A 141 17.65 -3.55 -19.76
CA GLU A 141 17.57 -5.00 -19.80
C GLU A 141 16.98 -5.53 -18.48
N LEU A 142 15.65 -5.58 -18.42
CA LEU A 142 14.90 -6.25 -17.34
C LEU A 142 13.99 -7.32 -17.97
N PRO A 143 14.51 -8.51 -18.32
CA PRO A 143 13.77 -9.51 -19.10
C PRO A 143 12.47 -9.96 -18.44
N GLN A 144 12.41 -9.90 -17.11
CA GLN A 144 11.24 -10.32 -16.32
C GLN A 144 10.24 -9.18 -16.08
N LEU A 145 10.59 -7.93 -16.40
CA LEU A 145 9.67 -6.80 -16.24
C LEU A 145 8.80 -6.69 -17.49
N PRO A 146 7.46 -6.84 -17.38
CA PRO A 146 6.60 -6.64 -18.54
C PRO A 146 6.71 -5.19 -19.04
N MET A 147 6.85 -5.01 -20.35
CA MET A 147 6.93 -3.69 -20.99
C MET A 147 5.64 -3.33 -21.76
N ASP A 148 4.58 -4.13 -21.58
CA ASP A 148 3.29 -4.00 -22.24
C ASP A 148 2.16 -3.65 -21.23
N GLU A 149 0.91 -3.79 -21.68
CA GLU A 149 -0.31 -3.52 -20.89
C GLU A 149 -0.45 -4.40 -19.63
N THR A 150 0.36 -5.47 -19.49
CA THR A 150 0.35 -6.31 -18.29
C THR A 150 1.19 -5.71 -17.15
N ASN A 151 2.04 -4.70 -17.44
CA ASN A 151 2.82 -4.00 -16.43
C ASN A 151 1.90 -3.28 -15.43
N SER A 152 2.18 -3.41 -14.13
CA SER A 152 1.36 -2.83 -13.06
C SER A 152 1.23 -1.30 -13.14
N VAL A 153 2.27 -0.58 -13.58
CA VAL A 153 2.23 0.88 -13.82
C VAL A 153 1.25 1.20 -14.95
N VAL A 154 1.35 0.47 -16.07
CA VAL A 154 0.48 0.66 -17.22
C VAL A 154 -0.98 0.36 -16.85
N ARG A 155 -1.22 -0.76 -16.16
CA ARG A 155 -2.55 -1.14 -15.65
C ARG A 155 -3.13 -0.07 -14.72
N ALA A 156 -2.32 0.47 -13.82
CA ALA A 156 -2.71 1.53 -12.89
C ALA A 156 -3.15 2.81 -13.61
N LEU A 157 -2.34 3.31 -14.55
CA LEU A 157 -2.65 4.50 -15.33
C LEU A 157 -3.86 4.30 -16.24
N THR A 158 -3.99 3.12 -16.86
CA THR A 158 -5.15 2.74 -17.67
C THR A 158 -6.43 2.68 -16.82
N LEU A 159 -6.37 2.11 -15.62
CA LEU A 159 -7.50 2.09 -14.68
C LEU A 159 -7.93 3.49 -14.28
N TYR A 160 -6.98 4.34 -13.85
CA TYR A 160 -7.24 5.72 -13.45
C TYR A 160 -7.97 6.49 -14.55
N ARG A 161 -7.48 6.39 -15.79
CA ARG A 161 -8.11 6.98 -16.97
C ARG A 161 -9.54 6.48 -17.20
N LYS A 162 -9.76 5.16 -17.11
CA LYS A 162 -11.08 4.54 -17.27
C LYS A 162 -12.07 5.06 -16.24
N LYS A 163 -11.63 5.23 -14.98
CA LYS A 163 -12.45 5.75 -13.89
C LYS A 163 -12.85 7.20 -14.10
N LEU A 164 -11.92 8.05 -14.56
CA LEU A 164 -12.25 9.45 -14.89
C LEU A 164 -13.21 9.55 -16.07
N ALA A 165 -13.01 8.76 -17.13
CA ALA A 165 -13.90 8.76 -18.30
C ALA A 165 -15.35 8.42 -17.93
N ALA A 166 -15.54 7.55 -16.93
CA ALA A 166 -16.85 7.10 -16.48
C ALA A 166 -17.62 8.12 -15.62
N ARG A 167 -16.97 9.16 -15.08
CA ARG A 167 -17.63 10.11 -14.15
C ARG A 167 -18.60 11.09 -14.80
N ASP A 168 -18.30 11.55 -16.02
CA ASP A 168 -19.08 12.60 -16.70
C ASP A 168 -19.64 12.14 -18.05
N GLY A 169 -20.01 10.85 -18.18
CA GLY A 169 -20.52 10.30 -19.44
C GLY A 169 -19.56 10.44 -20.63
N GLY A 170 -18.25 10.54 -20.38
CA GLY A 170 -17.21 10.73 -21.40
C GLY A 170 -16.84 12.17 -21.72
N SER A 171 -17.41 13.18 -21.05
CA SER A 171 -17.09 14.60 -21.29
C SER A 171 -15.71 15.01 -20.72
N PHE A 172 -15.23 14.31 -19.69
CA PHE A 172 -13.93 14.62 -19.09
C PHE A 172 -12.78 14.28 -20.05
N ALA A 173 -11.97 15.28 -20.39
CA ALA A 173 -10.79 15.08 -21.25
C ALA A 173 -9.81 14.10 -20.58
N VAL A 174 -9.76 12.87 -21.09
CA VAL A 174 -8.99 11.78 -20.46
C VAL A 174 -7.49 12.03 -20.66
N PRO A 175 -6.71 12.21 -19.57
CA PRO A 175 -5.29 12.56 -19.67
C PRO A 175 -4.47 11.40 -20.24
N ARG A 176 -3.43 11.75 -21.00
CA ARG A 176 -2.34 10.84 -21.38
C ARG A 176 -1.18 10.98 -20.41
N PHE A 177 -0.44 9.90 -20.19
CA PHE A 177 0.67 9.86 -19.24
C PHE A 177 1.94 9.34 -19.90
N ARG A 178 3.08 9.88 -19.49
CA ARG A 178 4.39 9.28 -19.69
C ARG A 178 4.91 8.80 -18.35
N ALA A 179 5.36 7.56 -18.30
CA ALA A 179 5.91 6.93 -17.12
C ALA A 179 7.31 6.36 -17.43
N HIS A 180 8.27 6.66 -16.55
CA HIS A 180 9.58 6.02 -16.55
C HIS A 180 9.85 5.40 -15.18
N LEU A 181 10.01 4.08 -15.15
CA LEU A 181 10.27 3.32 -13.92
C LEU A 181 11.77 3.00 -13.78
N VAL A 182 12.41 3.53 -12.75
CA VAL A 182 13.75 3.09 -12.34
C VAL A 182 13.57 1.94 -11.36
N LYS A 183 13.77 0.71 -11.85
CA LYS A 183 13.59 -0.52 -11.09
C LYS A 183 14.87 -0.88 -10.34
N ARG A 184 14.82 -0.83 -9.02
CA ARG A 184 15.86 -1.24 -8.08
C ARG A 184 15.46 -2.50 -7.31
N LEU A 185 14.17 -2.70 -7.06
CA LEU A 185 13.67 -3.89 -6.41
C LEU A 185 13.67 -5.08 -7.38
N PRO A 186 14.12 -6.28 -6.94
CA PRO A 186 14.09 -7.47 -7.78
C PRO A 186 12.65 -7.81 -8.18
N VAL A 187 12.46 -8.05 -9.47
CA VAL A 187 11.18 -8.54 -10.00
C VAL A 187 10.89 -9.91 -9.36
N GLY A 188 9.67 -10.08 -8.82
CA GLY A 188 9.28 -11.32 -8.16
C GLY A 188 9.90 -11.58 -6.78
N GLY A 189 10.68 -10.64 -6.20
CA GLY A 189 11.39 -10.85 -4.94
C GLY A 189 10.53 -10.84 -3.66
N GLY A 190 9.19 -10.84 -3.76
CA GLY A 190 8.30 -10.81 -2.58
C GLY A 190 8.22 -9.48 -1.83
N LEU A 191 8.94 -8.44 -2.29
CA LEU A 191 9.02 -7.11 -1.66
C LEU A 191 7.88 -6.16 -2.05
N GLY A 192 6.85 -6.66 -2.75
CA GLY A 192 5.71 -5.85 -3.19
C GLY A 192 6.02 -4.77 -4.23
N GLY A 193 7.19 -4.79 -4.87
CA GLY A 193 7.63 -3.72 -5.78
C GLY A 193 6.61 -3.41 -6.89
N ALA A 194 6.09 -4.42 -7.60
CA ALA A 194 5.10 -4.20 -8.65
C ALA A 194 3.78 -3.59 -8.13
N ALA A 195 3.37 -3.90 -6.90
CA ALA A 195 2.19 -3.30 -6.28
C ALA A 195 2.45 -1.85 -5.85
N SER A 196 3.65 -1.58 -5.34
CA SER A 196 4.11 -0.25 -4.99
C SER A 196 4.20 0.67 -6.21
N ASP A 197 4.77 0.17 -7.31
CA ASP A 197 4.84 0.89 -8.59
C ASP A 197 3.43 1.28 -9.09
N ALA A 198 2.46 0.37 -8.96
CA ALA A 198 1.08 0.61 -9.33
C ALA A 198 0.42 1.69 -8.45
N ALA A 199 0.65 1.62 -7.14
CA ALA A 199 0.16 2.60 -6.18
C ALA A 199 0.78 3.99 -6.45
N ALA A 200 2.07 4.04 -6.77
CA ALA A 200 2.76 5.27 -7.13
C ALA A 200 2.21 5.87 -8.42
N ALA A 201 1.92 5.04 -9.41
CA ALA A 201 1.30 5.47 -10.66
C ALA A 201 -0.11 6.02 -10.43
N LEU A 202 -0.94 5.37 -9.60
CA LEU A 202 -2.28 5.84 -9.24
C LEU A 202 -2.25 7.21 -8.54
N LEU A 203 -1.40 7.35 -7.51
CA LEU A 203 -1.25 8.59 -6.75
C LEU A 203 -0.69 9.72 -7.62
N GLY A 204 0.36 9.44 -8.40
CA GLY A 204 0.95 10.41 -9.30
C GLY A 204 -0.02 10.86 -10.38
N ALA A 205 -0.82 9.96 -10.94
CA ALA A 205 -1.86 10.31 -11.92
C ALA A 205 -2.93 11.21 -11.32
N ASN A 206 -3.34 10.94 -10.07
CA ASN A 206 -4.27 11.78 -9.34
C ASN A 206 -3.72 13.19 -9.14
N GLU A 207 -2.49 13.29 -8.64
CA GLU A 207 -1.80 14.55 -8.40
C GLU A 207 -1.66 15.39 -9.68
N LEU A 208 -1.21 14.77 -10.79
CA LEU A 208 -1.09 15.42 -12.10
C LEU A 208 -2.43 15.89 -12.70
N CYS A 209 -3.54 15.38 -12.18
CA CYS A 209 -4.88 15.77 -12.58
C CYS A 209 -5.54 16.74 -11.60
N GLY A 210 -4.85 17.18 -10.56
CA GLY A 210 -5.38 18.10 -9.55
C GLY A 210 -6.22 17.42 -8.46
N GLY A 211 -5.97 16.15 -8.17
CA GLY A 211 -6.59 15.44 -7.05
C GLY A 211 -8.07 15.09 -7.27
N LEU A 212 -8.46 14.72 -8.49
CA LEU A 212 -9.86 14.45 -8.84
C LEU A 212 -10.45 13.26 -8.10
N ALA A 213 -9.63 12.26 -7.73
CA ALA A 213 -10.04 11.12 -6.93
C ALA A 213 -9.78 11.39 -5.44
N SER A 214 -10.77 11.10 -4.61
CA SER A 214 -10.61 11.13 -3.17
C SER A 214 -9.72 9.98 -2.68
N PRO A 215 -9.14 10.06 -1.47
CA PRO A 215 -8.35 8.96 -0.91
C PRO A 215 -9.11 7.63 -0.83
N ALA A 216 -10.41 7.67 -0.52
CA ALA A 216 -11.26 6.48 -0.46
C ALA A 216 -11.43 5.83 -1.85
N GLU A 217 -11.58 6.64 -2.90
CA GLU A 217 -11.69 6.14 -4.27
C GLU A 217 -10.37 5.58 -4.78
N LEU A 218 -9.25 6.23 -4.48
CA LEU A 218 -7.94 5.68 -4.80
C LEU A 218 -7.71 4.33 -4.13
N HIS A 219 -8.11 4.18 -2.86
CA HIS A 219 -8.02 2.91 -2.15
C HIS A 219 -8.91 1.82 -2.79
N ALA A 220 -10.13 2.19 -3.19
CA ALA A 220 -11.05 1.28 -3.90
C ALA A 220 -10.47 0.86 -5.27
N TRP A 221 -9.92 1.79 -6.05
CA TRP A 221 -9.31 1.49 -7.34
C TRP A 221 -8.02 0.69 -7.18
N GLY A 222 -7.24 0.97 -6.14
CA GLY A 222 -6.07 0.15 -5.77
C GLY A 222 -6.46 -1.29 -5.49
N SER A 223 -7.57 -1.51 -4.78
CA SER A 223 -8.09 -2.86 -4.50
C SER A 223 -8.45 -3.64 -5.78
N GLU A 224 -8.89 -2.96 -6.85
CA GLU A 224 -9.13 -3.59 -8.17
C GLU A 224 -7.83 -4.05 -8.86
N LEU A 225 -6.70 -3.40 -8.57
CA LEU A 225 -5.38 -3.79 -9.09
C LEU A 225 -4.78 -4.93 -8.26
N GLY A 226 -5.05 -4.94 -6.95
CA GLY A 226 -4.69 -5.99 -6.01
C GLY A 226 -4.62 -5.47 -4.57
N GLY A 227 -4.86 -6.33 -3.58
CA GLY A 227 -4.90 -5.91 -2.17
C GLY A 227 -3.58 -5.34 -1.64
N ASP A 228 -2.44 -5.78 -2.17
CA ASP A 228 -1.13 -5.18 -1.85
C ASP A 228 -1.04 -3.72 -2.36
N VAL A 229 -1.66 -3.38 -3.50
CA VAL A 229 -1.70 -2.00 -4.02
C VAL A 229 -2.50 -1.12 -3.07
N ALA A 230 -3.65 -1.60 -2.59
CA ALA A 230 -4.47 -0.90 -1.60
C ALA A 230 -3.71 -0.68 -0.27
N ALA A 231 -2.88 -1.63 0.15
CA ALA A 231 -2.03 -1.49 1.34
C ALA A 231 -1.01 -0.35 1.20
N PHE A 232 -0.36 -0.19 0.03
CA PHE A 232 0.54 0.93 -0.24
C PHE A 232 -0.16 2.30 -0.25
N LEU A 233 -1.48 2.34 -0.51
CA LEU A 233 -2.30 3.54 -0.44
C LEU A 233 -2.79 3.84 0.99
N SER A 234 -2.47 3.00 1.98
CA SER A 234 -2.81 3.23 3.38
C SER A 234 -2.14 4.50 3.91
N ALA A 235 -2.92 5.34 4.58
CA ALA A 235 -2.44 6.60 5.13
C ALA A 235 -1.35 6.42 6.22
N SER A 236 -1.19 5.25 6.82
CA SER A 236 -0.22 5.03 7.89
C SER A 236 1.12 4.42 7.43
N GLY A 237 1.24 3.99 6.16
CA GLY A 237 2.39 3.21 5.68
C GLY A 237 2.47 1.79 6.26
N ALA A 238 1.45 1.37 7.00
CA ALA A 238 1.27 0.02 7.52
C ALA A 238 -0.18 -0.43 7.31
N ALA A 239 -0.39 -1.72 7.12
CA ALA A 239 -1.73 -2.27 6.94
C ALA A 239 -1.83 -3.70 7.47
N LEU A 240 -2.97 -4.03 8.08
CA LEU A 240 -3.34 -5.42 8.32
C LEU A 240 -4.03 -5.92 7.05
N CYS A 241 -3.35 -6.81 6.34
CA CYS A 241 -3.84 -7.44 5.12
C CYS A 241 -4.48 -8.77 5.49
N THR A 242 -5.77 -8.94 5.18
CA THR A 242 -6.51 -10.19 5.42
C THR A 242 -7.26 -10.66 4.19
N GLY A 243 -7.51 -11.97 4.12
CA GLY A 243 -8.27 -12.59 3.04
C GLY A 243 -7.36 -13.35 2.09
N ARG A 244 -7.78 -13.45 0.83
CA ARG A 244 -7.18 -14.34 -0.16
C ARG A 244 -6.55 -13.53 -1.28
N SER A 245 -5.28 -13.80 -1.61
CA SER A 245 -4.63 -13.20 -2.78
C SER A 245 -5.36 -13.56 -4.09
N PRO A 246 -5.53 -12.62 -5.04
CA PRO A 246 -5.10 -11.21 -5.03
C PRO A 246 -6.05 -10.25 -4.28
N PHE A 247 -7.19 -10.74 -3.81
CA PHE A 247 -8.26 -10.01 -3.13
C PHE A 247 -8.03 -9.88 -1.62
N LEU A 248 -6.92 -9.24 -1.23
CA LEU A 248 -6.68 -8.92 0.18
C LEU A 248 -7.42 -7.63 0.54
N ARG A 249 -8.09 -7.64 1.70
CA ARG A 249 -8.55 -6.43 2.37
C ARG A 249 -7.38 -5.84 3.15
N ALA A 250 -7.07 -4.57 2.92
CA ALA A 250 -6.02 -3.85 3.62
C ALA A 250 -6.64 -2.80 4.56
N ASP A 251 -6.65 -3.08 5.86
CA ASP A 251 -7.09 -2.10 6.86
C ASP A 251 -5.87 -1.36 7.40
N ALA A 252 -5.97 -0.04 7.57
CA ALA A 252 -4.88 0.76 8.10
C ALA A 252 -4.46 0.26 9.50
N ALA A 253 -3.16 0.05 9.68
CA ALA A 253 -2.58 -0.34 10.95
C ALA A 253 -1.69 0.77 11.50
N ALA A 254 -1.50 0.81 12.82
CA ALA A 254 -0.45 1.63 13.41
C ALA A 254 0.90 1.12 12.91
N PRO A 255 1.79 1.99 12.43
CA PRO A 255 3.09 1.56 11.96
C PRO A 255 3.96 1.13 13.14
N LEU A 256 4.95 0.29 12.86
CA LEU A 256 5.95 -0.01 13.88
C LEU A 256 6.67 1.28 14.30
N PRO A 257 7.06 1.40 15.58
CA PRO A 257 8.01 2.41 15.96
C PRO A 257 9.32 2.21 15.16
N PRO A 258 10.05 3.29 14.84
CA PRO A 258 11.39 3.17 14.25
C PRO A 258 12.23 2.21 15.07
N LEU A 259 12.88 1.28 14.39
CA LEU A 259 13.86 0.42 15.03
C LEU A 259 15.03 1.30 15.48
N ALA A 260 15.51 1.08 16.71
CA ALA A 260 16.78 1.67 17.11
C ALA A 260 17.86 1.20 16.13
N PRO A 261 18.78 2.08 15.69
CA PRO A 261 19.90 1.64 14.88
C PRO A 261 20.60 0.49 15.60
N LEU A 262 20.93 -0.58 14.86
CA LEU A 262 21.79 -1.63 15.39
C LEU A 262 23.07 -0.95 15.85
N ALA A 263 23.44 -1.13 17.12
CA ALA A 263 24.73 -0.68 17.60
C ALA A 263 25.78 -1.37 16.72
N GLU A 264 26.61 -0.59 16.04
CA GLU A 264 27.78 -1.17 15.37
C GLU A 264 28.69 -1.73 16.47
N GLU A 265 28.85 -3.06 16.49
CA GLU A 265 29.86 -3.76 17.31
C GLU A 265 31.24 -3.71 16.61
#